data_AF-A0A534IBQ7-F1
#
_entry.id   AF-A0A534IBQ7-F1
#
_cell.length_a   1.000
_cell.length_b   1.000
_cell.length_c   1.000
_cell.angle_alpha   90.00
_cell.angle_beta   90.00
_cell.angle_gamma   90.00
#
_symmetry.space_group_name_H-M   'P 1'
#
loop_
_entity.id
_entity.type
_entity.pdbx_description
1 polymer ?
#
loop_
_entity_poly.entity_id
_entity_poly.type
_entity_poly.pdbx_seq_one_letter_code
_entity_poly.pdbx_strand_id
1 'polypeptide(L)'
;MLPEARTGVVCLAVTIAPVLWLKAFHVVFVVTWFAGLFYLPRLFVYHVAASEREGLARFVVMERRLFFIMTLGALLAVLCGAAMIVGAPGYLTLGWMRAKLLLVAALIGYHGCCYHLMRVLRAGGNRHSQRWYRLFNELPAVLLVAIVVLAVVKP
;
A
#
# COMPACT_ATOMS: atom_id res chain seq x y z
N MET A 1 18.19 30.09 37.37
CA MET A 1 17.03 30.20 36.46
C MET A 1 17.19 29.31 35.19
N LEU A 2 17.63 28.05 35.29
CA LEU A 2 17.74 27.12 34.14
C LEU A 2 17.30 25.64 34.37
N PRO A 3 16.30 25.29 35.21
CA PRO A 3 15.71 23.93 35.19
C PRO A 3 14.56 23.75 34.18
N GLU A 4 13.68 24.74 34.04
CA GLU A 4 12.43 24.66 33.25
C GLU A 4 12.65 24.30 31.75
N ALA A 5 13.70 24.84 31.13
CA ALA A 5 13.96 24.64 29.71
C ALA A 5 14.39 23.20 29.36
N ARG A 6 15.06 22.49 30.28
CA ARG A 6 15.48 21.09 30.06
C ARG A 6 14.30 20.13 30.16
N THR A 7 13.36 20.41 31.06
CA THR A 7 12.16 19.59 31.27
C THR A 7 11.21 19.69 30.06
N GLY A 8 11.05 20.88 29.49
CA GLY A 8 10.25 21.08 28.28
C GLY A 8 10.79 20.35 27.05
N VAL A 9 12.11 20.38 26.83
CA VAL A 9 12.76 19.70 25.71
C VAL A 9 12.68 18.17 25.84
N VAL A 10 12.85 17.64 27.05
CA VAL A 10 12.74 16.19 27.31
C VAL A 10 11.30 15.71 27.14
N CYS A 11 10.31 16.45 27.64
CA CYS A 11 8.89 16.11 27.49
C CYS A 11 8.43 16.16 26.02
N LEU A 12 8.90 17.17 25.27
CA LEU A 12 8.66 17.29 23.82
C LEU A 12 9.34 16.16 23.04
N ALA A 13 10.58 15.78 23.39
CA ALA A 13 11.29 14.67 22.73
C ALA A 13 10.61 13.32 22.96
N VAL A 14 10.10 13.07 24.17
CA VAL A 14 9.37 11.84 24.52
C VAL A 14 8.02 11.73 23.81
N THR A 15 7.36 12.85 23.50
CA THR A 15 6.10 12.86 22.72
C THR A 15 6.32 12.81 21.21
N ILE A 16 7.46 13.31 20.69
CA ILE A 16 7.77 13.30 19.25
C ILE A 16 8.35 11.95 18.80
N ALA A 17 9.18 11.29 19.61
CA ALA A 17 9.81 10.02 19.24
C ALA A 17 8.81 8.92 18.80
N PRO A 18 7.68 8.69 19.50
CA PRO A 18 6.69 7.69 19.10
C PRO A 18 6.07 7.97 17.72
N VAL A 19 5.82 9.24 17.39
CA VAL A 19 5.25 9.64 16.10
C VAL A 19 6.24 9.43 14.96
N LEU A 20 7.53 9.70 15.20
CA LEU A 20 8.59 9.46 14.22
C LEU A 20 8.77 7.96 13.93
N TRP A 21 8.75 7.12 14.97
CA TRP A 21 8.79 5.66 14.80
C TRP A 21 7.56 5.15 14.05
N LEU A 22 6.36 5.62 14.41
CA LEU A 22 5.12 5.25 13.72
C LEU A 22 5.16 5.62 12.23
N LYS A 23 5.71 6.81 11.91
CA LYS A 23 5.91 7.25 10.53
C LYS A 23 6.94 6.38 9.80
N ALA A 24 8.04 6.01 10.45
CA ALA A 24 9.05 5.12 9.88
C ALA A 24 8.46 3.75 9.53
N PHE A 25 7.73 3.13 10.47
CA PHE A 25 7.04 1.87 10.24
C PHE A 25 5.98 1.99 9.14
N HIS A 26 5.19 3.07 9.14
CA HIS A 26 4.24 3.33 8.06
C HIS A 26 4.92 3.30 6.69
N VAL A 27 6.07 3.96 6.52
CA VAL A 27 6.82 3.94 5.26
C VAL A 27 7.31 2.54 4.91
N VAL A 28 7.87 1.78 5.86
CA VAL A 28 8.31 0.40 5.65
C VAL A 28 7.15 -0.49 5.14
N PHE A 29 5.97 -0.35 5.74
CA PHE A 29 4.79 -1.12 5.35
C PHE A 29 4.21 -0.65 4.01
N VAL A 30 4.26 0.65 3.70
CA VAL A 30 3.91 1.18 2.37
C VAL A 30 4.83 0.58 1.30
N VAL A 31 6.14 0.53 1.54
CA VAL A 31 7.09 -0.09 0.59
C VAL A 31 6.79 -1.58 0.40
N THR A 32 6.56 -2.31 1.50
CA THR A 32 6.18 -3.73 1.44
C THR A 32 4.89 -3.94 0.64
N TRP A 33 3.89 -3.08 0.86
CA TRP A 33 2.61 -3.15 0.14
C TRP A 33 2.79 -2.88 -1.35
N PHE A 34 3.47 -1.78 -1.72
CA PHE A 34 3.69 -1.41 -3.13
C PHE A 34 4.58 -2.40 -3.88
N ALA A 35 5.56 -3.00 -3.21
CA ALA A 35 6.35 -4.08 -3.82
C ALA A 35 5.45 -5.24 -4.27
N GLY A 36 4.48 -5.63 -3.44
CA GLY A 36 3.47 -6.62 -3.81
C GLY A 36 2.54 -6.14 -4.94
N LEU A 37 2.06 -4.90 -4.86
CA LEU A 37 1.17 -4.32 -5.87
C LEU A 37 1.81 -4.18 -7.25
N PHE A 38 3.13 -3.98 -7.34
CA PHE A 38 3.84 -3.99 -8.62
C PHE A 38 4.14 -5.38 -9.13
N TYR A 39 4.41 -6.33 -8.23
CA TYR A 39 4.84 -7.67 -8.64
C TYR A 39 3.66 -8.60 -8.94
N LEU A 40 2.54 -8.47 -8.22
CA LEU A 40 1.39 -9.37 -8.37
C LEU A 40 0.65 -9.23 -9.72
N PRO A 41 0.28 -8.02 -10.20
CA PRO A 41 -0.32 -7.86 -11.52
C PRO A 41 0.58 -8.35 -12.64
N ARG A 42 1.89 -8.16 -12.49
CA ARG A 42 2.90 -8.68 -13.41
C ARG A 42 2.91 -10.20 -13.44
N LEU A 43 2.73 -10.88 -12.30
CA LEU A 43 2.54 -12.33 -12.29
C LEU A 43 1.29 -12.76 -13.06
N PHE A 44 0.18 -12.01 -12.97
CA PHE A 44 -1.04 -12.33 -13.74
C PHE A 44 -0.79 -12.29 -15.26
N VAL A 45 0.02 -11.34 -15.74
CA VAL A 45 0.42 -11.28 -17.17
C VAL A 45 1.11 -12.58 -17.60
N TYR A 46 2.01 -13.10 -16.77
CA TYR A 46 2.74 -14.34 -17.05
C TYR A 46 1.88 -15.59 -16.85
N HIS A 47 0.98 -15.59 -15.86
CA HIS A 47 0.02 -16.65 -15.61
C HIS A 47 -0.85 -16.88 -16.86
N VAL A 48 -1.44 -15.82 -17.41
CA VAL A 48 -2.30 -15.90 -18.59
C VAL A 48 -1.54 -16.29 -19.86
N ALA A 49 -0.23 -16.02 -19.92
CA ALA A 49 0.62 -16.42 -21.03
C ALA A 49 1.08 -17.89 -20.93
N ALA A 50 0.99 -18.51 -19.75
CA ALA A 50 1.42 -19.88 -19.53
C ALA A 50 0.35 -20.87 -20.03
N SER A 51 0.76 -21.86 -20.81
CA SER A 51 -0.08 -22.95 -21.32
C SER A 51 0.11 -24.28 -20.58
N GLU A 52 1.23 -24.44 -19.87
CA GLU A 52 1.60 -25.68 -19.20
C GLU A 52 1.00 -25.78 -17.79
N ARG A 53 0.47 -26.96 -17.46
CA ARG A 53 -0.20 -27.22 -16.18
C ARG A 53 0.70 -26.99 -14.96
N GLU A 54 1.97 -27.37 -15.06
CA GLU A 54 2.95 -27.16 -13.98
C GLU A 54 3.26 -25.67 -13.78
N GLY A 55 3.39 -24.91 -14.87
CA GLY A 55 3.57 -23.46 -14.83
C GLY A 55 2.41 -22.76 -14.13
N LEU A 56 1.17 -23.10 -14.51
CA LEU A 56 -0.04 -22.55 -13.89
C LEU A 56 -0.12 -22.85 -12.39
N ALA A 57 0.15 -24.10 -11.98
CA ALA A 57 0.17 -24.48 -10.57
C ALA A 57 1.20 -23.69 -9.76
N ARG A 58 2.38 -23.42 -10.35
CA ARG A 58 3.43 -22.61 -9.72
C ARG A 58 2.99 -21.15 -9.55
N PHE A 59 2.36 -20.55 -10.56
CA PHE A 59 1.84 -19.18 -10.48
C PHE A 59 0.79 -19.04 -9.38
N VAL A 60 -0.15 -19.99 -9.26
CA VAL A 60 -1.16 -19.98 -8.18
C VAL A 60 -0.52 -19.97 -6.78
N VAL A 61 0.60 -20.67 -6.58
CA VAL A 61 1.31 -20.67 -5.29
C VAL A 61 2.05 -19.34 -5.08
N MET A 62 2.75 -18.84 -6.09
CA MET A 62 3.50 -17.59 -6.02
C MET A 62 2.59 -16.39 -5.76
N GLU A 63 1.49 -16.27 -6.50
CA GLU A 63 0.50 -15.20 -6.35
C GLU A 63 -0.09 -15.20 -4.94
N ARG A 64 -0.46 -16.38 -4.41
CA ARG A 64 -1.04 -16.50 -3.07
C ARG A 64 -0.06 -16.08 -1.98
N ARG A 65 1.19 -16.56 -2.06
CA ARG A 65 2.23 -16.22 -1.07
C ARG A 65 2.52 -14.72 -1.09
N LEU A 66 2.66 -14.16 -2.29
CA LEU A 66 2.89 -12.74 -2.47
C LEU A 66 1.72 -11.90 -1.96
N PHE A 67 0.48 -12.29 -2.29
CA PHE A 67 -0.73 -11.60 -1.85
C PHE A 67 -0.83 -11.56 -0.31
N PHE A 68 -0.42 -12.62 0.38
CA PHE A 68 -0.40 -12.64 1.84
C PHE A 68 0.55 -11.61 2.44
N ILE A 69 1.81 -11.59 1.99
CA ILE A 69 2.81 -10.62 2.47
C ILE A 69 2.39 -9.18 2.11
N MET A 70 1.89 -8.99 0.89
CA MET A 70 1.34 -7.73 0.42
C MET A 70 0.18 -7.24 1.30
N THR A 71 -0.74 -8.13 1.68
CA THR A 71 -1.89 -7.80 2.53
C THR A 71 -1.48 -7.46 3.96
N LEU A 72 -0.47 -8.15 4.49
CA LEU A 72 0.10 -7.82 5.80
C LEU A 72 0.72 -6.41 5.78
N GLY A 73 1.50 -6.09 4.74
CA GLY A 73 2.02 -4.74 4.52
C GLY A 73 0.92 -3.70 4.40
N ALA A 74 -0.13 -3.98 3.63
CA ALA A 74 -1.28 -3.09 3.47
C ALA A 74 -1.98 -2.79 4.80
N LEU A 75 -2.28 -3.84 5.57
CA LEU A 75 -2.95 -3.73 6.87
C LEU A 75 -2.14 -2.85 7.82
N LEU A 76 -0.85 -3.15 7.98
CA LEU A 76 0.02 -2.42 8.89
C LEU A 76 0.24 -0.96 8.43
N ALA A 77 0.36 -0.72 7.12
CA ALA A 77 0.43 0.63 6.57
C ALA A 77 -0.82 1.45 6.90
N VAL A 78 -2.02 0.87 6.70
CA VAL A 78 -3.30 1.53 7.00
C VAL A 78 -3.44 1.78 8.49
N LEU A 79 -3.11 0.81 9.35
CA LEU A 79 -3.17 0.97 10.80
C LEU A 79 -2.23 2.09 11.30
N CYS A 80 -0.99 2.11 10.84
CA CYS A 80 -0.06 3.19 11.20
C CYS A 80 -0.55 4.56 10.68
N GLY A 81 -1.09 4.60 9.45
CA GLY A 81 -1.66 5.81 8.87
C GLY A 81 -2.86 6.34 9.66
N ALA A 82 -3.78 5.45 10.02
CA ALA A 82 -4.94 5.76 10.83
C ALA A 82 -4.55 6.23 12.24
N ALA A 83 -3.60 5.57 12.88
CA ALA A 83 -3.09 5.97 14.19
C ALA A 83 -2.49 7.39 14.17
N MET A 84 -1.76 7.76 13.10
CA MET A 84 -1.26 9.13 12.94
C MET A 84 -2.38 10.17 12.77
N ILE A 85 -3.48 9.82 12.10
CA ILE A 85 -4.62 10.71 11.92
C ILE A 85 -5.41 10.87 13.22
N VAL A 86 -5.62 9.79 13.97
CA VAL A 86 -6.28 9.85 15.29
C VAL A 86 -5.47 10.68 16.27
N GLY A 87 -4.13 10.58 16.24
CA GLY A 87 -3.24 11.41 17.05
C GLY A 87 -3.20 12.90 16.64
N ALA A 88 -3.69 13.24 15.45
CA ALA A 88 -3.70 14.61 14.93
C ALA A 88 -4.91 14.83 13.98
N PRO A 89 -6.14 14.90 14.51
CA PRO A 89 -7.36 14.94 13.69
C PRO A 89 -7.45 16.20 12.81
N GLY A 90 -6.73 17.27 13.17
CA GLY A 90 -6.60 18.48 12.36
C GLY A 90 -6.08 18.23 10.94
N TYR A 91 -5.39 17.11 10.67
CA TYR A 91 -5.02 16.76 9.31
C TYR A 91 -6.22 16.55 8.38
N LEU A 92 -7.40 16.16 8.90
CA LEU A 92 -8.59 15.92 8.08
C LEU A 92 -9.23 17.20 7.54
N THR A 93 -8.90 18.37 8.10
CA THR A 93 -9.38 19.66 7.58
C THR A 93 -8.58 20.10 6.34
N LEU A 94 -7.40 19.52 6.12
CA LEU A 94 -6.53 19.85 4.99
C LEU A 94 -7.00 19.17 3.71
N GLY A 95 -7.18 19.96 2.64
CA GLY A 95 -7.65 19.48 1.34
C GLY A 95 -6.76 18.38 0.75
N TRP A 96 -5.44 18.55 0.76
CA TRP A 96 -4.49 17.55 0.26
C TRP A 96 -4.56 16.23 1.03
N MET A 97 -4.87 16.26 2.33
CA MET A 97 -4.97 15.05 3.14
C MET A 97 -6.23 14.27 2.78
N ARG A 98 -7.37 14.95 2.62
CA ARG A 98 -8.62 14.32 2.15
C ARG A 98 -8.44 13.72 0.75
N ALA A 99 -7.78 14.45 -0.16
CA ALA A 99 -7.45 13.95 -1.49
C ALA A 99 -6.55 12.70 -1.41
N LYS A 100 -5.51 12.73 -0.55
CA LYS A 100 -4.63 11.58 -0.32
C LYS A 100 -5.41 10.37 0.20
N LEU A 101 -6.31 10.57 1.15
CA LEU A 101 -7.14 9.49 1.71
C LEU A 101 -8.09 8.89 0.67
N LEU A 102 -8.63 9.69 -0.24
CA LEU A 102 -9.41 9.20 -1.37
C LEU A 102 -8.57 8.30 -2.28
N LEU A 103 -7.33 8.68 -2.58
CA LEU A 103 -6.42 7.85 -3.37
C LEU A 103 -6.00 6.57 -2.64
N VAL A 104 -5.79 6.63 -1.32
CA VAL A 104 -5.53 5.44 -0.51
C VAL A 104 -6.75 4.50 -0.50
N ALA A 105 -7.96 5.03 -0.42
CA ALA A 105 -9.18 4.23 -0.55
C ALA A 105 -9.28 3.55 -1.93
N ALA A 106 -8.95 4.27 -3.01
CA ALA A 106 -8.86 3.70 -4.35
C ALA A 106 -7.80 2.59 -4.44
N LEU A 107 -6.64 2.77 -3.79
CA LEU A 107 -5.58 1.77 -3.71
C LEU A 107 -6.02 0.50 -2.96
N ILE A 108 -6.80 0.63 -1.88
CA ILE A 108 -7.42 -0.49 -1.18
C ILE A 108 -8.42 -1.20 -2.10
N GLY A 109 -9.22 -0.45 -2.86
CA GLY A 109 -10.11 -1.01 -3.88
C GLY A 109 -9.33 -1.82 -4.92
N TYR A 110 -8.22 -1.29 -5.43
CA TYR A 110 -7.31 -1.98 -6.35
C TYR A 110 -6.74 -3.27 -5.74
N HIS A 111 -6.31 -3.24 -4.48
CA HIS A 111 -5.86 -4.43 -3.74
C HIS A 111 -6.94 -5.51 -3.68
N GLY A 112 -8.20 -5.11 -3.47
CA GLY A 112 -9.37 -6.00 -3.55
C GLY A 112 -9.59 -6.58 -4.95
N CYS A 113 -9.41 -5.77 -6.01
CA CYS A 113 -9.45 -6.26 -7.38
C CYS A 113 -8.36 -7.31 -7.65
N CYS A 114 -7.14 -7.10 -7.16
CA CYS A 114 -6.06 -8.10 -7.25
C CYS A 114 -6.44 -9.43 -6.59
N TYR A 115 -7.08 -9.37 -5.41
CA TYR A 115 -7.59 -10.58 -4.74
C TYR A 115 -8.62 -11.33 -5.59
N HIS A 116 -9.56 -10.58 -6.17
CA HIS A 116 -10.59 -11.16 -7.04
C HIS A 116 -9.96 -11.82 -8.28
N LEU A 117 -9.06 -11.12 -8.98
CA LEU A 117 -8.37 -11.65 -10.16
C LEU A 117 -7.54 -12.89 -9.84
N MET A 118 -6.80 -12.89 -8.72
CA MET A 118 -6.06 -14.06 -8.26
C MET A 118 -6.98 -15.28 -8.05
N ARG A 119 -8.17 -15.09 -7.48
CA ARG A 119 -9.16 -16.17 -7.30
C ARG A 119 -9.71 -16.68 -8.63
N VAL A 120 -10.00 -15.77 -9.55
CA VAL A 120 -10.53 -16.10 -10.89
C VAL A 120 -9.49 -16.88 -11.70
N LEU A 121 -8.23 -16.42 -11.72
CA LEU A 121 -7.12 -17.08 -12.41
C LEU A 121 -6.86 -18.47 -11.84
N ARG A 122 -6.85 -18.61 -10.51
CA ARG A 122 -6.74 -19.92 -9.85
C ARG A 122 -7.86 -20.90 -10.24
N ALA A 123 -9.06 -20.40 -10.52
CA ALA A 123 -10.19 -21.22 -10.97
C ALA A 123 -10.16 -21.51 -12.48
N GLY A 124 -9.14 -21.06 -13.21
CA GLY A 124 -9.05 -21.18 -14.67
C GLY A 124 -10.01 -20.26 -15.44
N GLY A 125 -10.69 -19.34 -14.76
CA GLY A 125 -11.75 -18.51 -15.33
C GLY A 125 -11.25 -17.22 -15.99
N ASN A 126 -10.12 -17.23 -16.69
CA ASN A 126 -9.58 -15.99 -17.27
C ASN A 126 -10.56 -15.36 -18.27
N ARG A 127 -10.94 -14.09 -18.02
CA ARG A 127 -11.81 -13.29 -18.89
C ARG A 127 -11.10 -12.14 -19.57
N HIS A 128 -9.83 -11.87 -19.22
CA HIS A 128 -9.11 -10.70 -19.67
C HIS A 128 -7.91 -11.09 -20.55
N SER A 129 -7.61 -10.22 -21.52
CA SER A 129 -6.46 -10.42 -22.40
C SER A 129 -5.15 -10.07 -21.67
N GLN A 130 -4.03 -10.61 -22.16
CA GLN A 130 -2.71 -10.25 -21.65
C GLN A 130 -2.44 -8.73 -21.71
N ARG A 131 -2.96 -8.04 -22.74
CA ARG A 131 -2.84 -6.57 -22.87
C ARG A 131 -3.55 -5.83 -21.73
N TRP A 132 -4.72 -6.32 -21.33
CA TRP A 132 -5.48 -5.75 -20.22
C TRP A 132 -4.72 -5.86 -18.90
N TYR A 133 -4.09 -7.01 -18.61
CA TYR A 133 -3.28 -7.19 -17.41
C TYR A 133 -2.04 -6.28 -17.38
N ARG A 134 -1.45 -5.98 -18.54
CA ARG A 134 -0.34 -5.01 -18.61
C ARG A 134 -0.80 -3.60 -18.28
N LEU A 135 -1.96 -3.16 -18.80
CA LEU A 135 -2.51 -1.86 -18.42
C LEU A 135 -2.88 -1.82 -16.93
N PHE A 136 -3.46 -2.89 -16.42
CA PHE A 136 -3.79 -3.03 -15.00
C PHE A 136 -2.55 -2.93 -14.09
N ASN A 137 -1.38 -3.36 -14.56
CA ASN A 137 -0.10 -3.24 -13.85
C ASN A 137 0.42 -1.79 -13.72
N GLU A 138 -0.02 -0.85 -14.56
CA GLU A 138 0.42 0.55 -14.50
C GLU A 138 -0.36 1.38 -13.46
N LEU A 139 -1.57 0.94 -13.09
CA LEU A 139 -2.44 1.66 -12.15
C LEU A 139 -1.77 1.92 -10.77
N PRO A 140 -1.08 0.96 -10.14
CA PRO A 140 -0.37 1.20 -8.89
C PRO A 140 0.70 2.29 -9.00
N ALA A 141 1.36 2.42 -10.15
CA ALA A 141 2.43 3.39 -10.33
C ALA A 141 1.88 4.81 -10.33
N VAL A 142 0.76 5.03 -11.04
CA VAL A 142 0.06 6.31 -11.07
C VAL A 142 -0.44 6.69 -9.67
N LEU A 143 -1.04 5.74 -8.95
CA LEU A 143 -1.49 5.96 -7.57
C LEU A 143 -0.32 6.28 -6.63
N LEU A 144 0.80 5.58 -6.75
CA LEU A 144 2.01 5.84 -5.95
C LEU A 144 2.48 7.29 -6.13
N VAL A 145 2.65 7.73 -7.37
CA VAL A 145 3.13 9.09 -7.68
C VAL A 145 2.19 10.13 -7.07
N ALA A 146 0.88 10.01 -7.31
CA ALA A 146 -0.10 10.96 -6.79
C ALA A 146 -0.13 11.00 -5.25
N ILE A 147 -0.08 9.84 -4.58
CA ILE A 147 -0.06 9.74 -3.11
C ILE A 147 1.22 10.35 -2.53
N VAL A 148 2.37 10.09 -3.14
CA VAL A 148 3.67 10.61 -2.68
C VAL A 148 3.75 12.13 -2.88
N VAL A 149 3.32 12.65 -4.03
CA VAL A 149 3.28 14.10 -4.29
C VAL A 149 2.41 14.81 -3.24
N LEU A 150 1.21 14.31 -2.96
CA LEU A 150 0.36 14.88 -1.91
C LEU A 150 1.00 14.78 -0.51
N ALA A 151 1.70 13.68 -0.22
CA ALA A 151 2.33 13.49 1.08
C ALA A 151 3.55 14.40 1.31
N VAL A 152 4.31 14.72 0.26
CA VAL A 152 5.56 15.49 0.33
C VAL A 152 5.33 16.97 0.08
N VAL A 153 4.67 17.31 -1.03
CA VAL A 153 4.47 18.70 -1.46
C VAL A 153 3.42 19.40 -0.61
N LYS A 154 2.39 18.66 -0.17
CA LYS A 154 1.28 19.17 0.67
C LYS A 154 0.72 20.50 0.14
N PRO A 155 0.26 20.54 -1.13
CA PRO A 155 -0.28 21.75 -1.74
C PRO A 155 -1.55 22.25 -1.03
#